data_AF-A0A7J5AR87-F1
#
_entry.id   AF-A0A7J5AR87-F1
#
_cell.length_a   1.000
_cell.length_b   1.000
_cell.length_c   1.000
_cell.angle_alpha   90.00
_cell.angle_beta   90.00
_cell.angle_gamma   90.00
#
_symmetry.space_group_name_H-M   'P 1'
#
loop_
_entity.id
_entity.type
_entity.pdbx_description
1 polymer ?
#
loop_
_entity_poly.entity_id
_entity_poly.type
_entity_poly.pdbx_seq_one_letter_code
_entity_poly.pdbx_strand_id
1 'polypeptide(L)'
;MTRRITISLPDDVAAYVERTQGTTSGFIAGILRRKMRADSLRAKWAQLGYVVTDEDVEQTRDRLAALAPVSDEQHARNVEWLSQFDNEGTAAA
;
A
#
# COMPACT_ATOMS: atom_id res chain seq x y z
N MET A 1 0.13 13.82 17.62
CA MET A 1 -1.04 13.48 18.47
C MET A 1 -1.65 12.18 18.00
N THR A 2 -2.12 11.32 18.90
CA THR A 2 -2.76 10.04 18.58
C THR A 2 -4.20 10.02 19.10
N ARG A 3 -5.09 9.34 18.39
CA ARG A 3 -6.52 9.22 18.76
C ARG A 3 -6.88 7.73 18.74
N ARG A 4 -7.52 7.25 19.81
CA ARG A 4 -7.93 5.84 19.94
C ARG A 4 -9.26 5.62 19.23
N ILE A 5 -9.33 4.57 18.43
CA ILE A 5 -10.54 4.10 17.75
C ILE A 5 -10.75 2.64 18.14
N THR A 6 -11.98 2.26 18.47
CA THR A 6 -12.38 0.87 18.69
C THR A 6 -13.16 0.41 17.47
N ILE A 7 -12.81 -0.75 16.91
CA ILE A 7 -13.50 -1.34 15.75
C ILE A 7 -13.83 -2.80 16.04
N SER A 8 -14.93 -3.28 15.50
CA SER A 8 -15.26 -4.71 15.45
C SER A 8 -14.87 -5.24 14.08
N LEU A 9 -14.21 -6.41 14.05
CA LEU A 9 -13.78 -7.08 12.84
C LEU A 9 -14.45 -8.45 12.75
N PRO A 10 -14.71 -8.96 11.53
CA PRO A 10 -15.02 -10.37 11.32
C PRO A 10 -13.92 -11.28 11.88
N ASP A 11 -14.31 -12.46 12.37
CA ASP A 11 -13.40 -13.37 13.09
C ASP A 11 -12.20 -13.81 12.25
N ASP A 12 -12.40 -14.07 10.96
CA ASP A 12 -11.35 -14.44 10.02
C ASP A 12 -10.32 -13.32 9.83
N VAL A 13 -10.80 -12.07 9.74
CA VAL A 13 -9.96 -10.88 9.64
C VAL A 13 -9.21 -10.62 10.94
N ALA A 14 -9.88 -10.74 12.08
CA ALA A 14 -9.24 -10.61 13.39
C ALA A 14 -8.10 -11.62 13.56
N ALA A 15 -8.38 -12.89 13.26
CA ALA A 15 -7.40 -13.97 13.32
C ALA A 15 -6.23 -13.75 12.34
N TYR A 16 -6.47 -13.18 11.16
CA TYR A 16 -5.42 -12.83 10.22
C TYR A 16 -4.49 -11.74 10.77
N VAL A 17 -5.04 -10.66 11.33
CA VAL A 17 -4.24 -9.57 11.87
C VAL A 17 -3.42 -10.02 13.08
N GLU A 18 -3.99 -10.87 13.95
CA GLU A 18 -3.29 -11.44 15.11
C GLU A 18 -2.07 -12.30 14.73
N ARG A 19 -2.10 -12.94 13.56
CA ARG A 19 -0.96 -13.74 13.05
C ARG A 19 0.18 -12.88 12.49
N THR A 20 -0.03 -11.58 12.28
CA THR A 20 0.96 -10.72 11.65
C THR A 20 2.04 -10.27 12.64
N GLN A 21 3.30 -10.21 12.21
CA GLN A 21 4.39 -9.76 13.07
C GLN A 21 4.23 -8.29 13.51
N GLY A 22 4.44 -8.01 14.79
CA GLY A 22 4.31 -6.68 15.38
C GLY A 22 3.01 -6.49 16.18
N THR A 23 2.58 -5.23 16.35
CA THR A 23 1.29 -4.92 17.00
C THR A 23 0.17 -4.83 15.97
N THR A 24 -0.98 -5.44 16.26
CA THR A 24 -2.22 -5.39 15.44
C THR A 24 -2.54 -3.98 14.96
N SER A 25 -2.47 -3.00 15.88
CA SER A 25 -2.75 -1.59 15.58
C SER A 25 -1.70 -0.96 14.67
N GLY A 26 -0.43 -1.33 14.79
CA GLY A 26 0.65 -0.88 13.90
C GLY A 26 0.45 -1.38 12.48
N PHE A 27 0.10 -2.66 12.32
CA PHE A 27 -0.20 -3.25 11.02
C PHE A 27 -1.39 -2.56 10.32
N ILE A 28 -2.53 -2.45 11.03
CA ILE A 28 -3.73 -1.78 10.51
C ILE A 28 -3.42 -0.32 10.13
N ALA A 29 -2.71 0.42 11.00
CA ALA A 29 -2.31 1.79 10.71
C ALA A 29 -1.38 1.87 9.48
N GLY A 30 -0.51 0.89 9.27
CA GLY A 30 0.34 0.79 8.08
C GLY A 30 -0.48 0.65 6.79
N ILE A 31 -1.46 -0.27 6.77
CA ILE A 31 -2.37 -0.46 5.64
C ILE A 31 -3.17 0.81 5.36
N LEU A 32 -3.76 1.40 6.41
CA LEU A 32 -4.56 2.63 6.27
C LEU A 32 -3.73 3.78 5.70
N ARG A 33 -2.49 3.98 6.18
CA ARG A 33 -1.59 4.99 5.62
C ARG A 33 -1.28 4.75 4.15
N ARG A 34 -1.08 3.49 3.75
CA ARG A 34 -0.84 3.14 2.33
C ARG A 34 -2.07 3.49 1.48
N LYS A 35 -3.28 3.17 1.96
CA LYS A 35 -4.53 3.56 1.29
C LYS A 35 -4.68 5.07 1.19
N MET A 36 -4.45 5.81 2.27
CA MET A 36 -4.54 7.27 2.28
C MET A 36 -3.58 7.93 1.28
N ARG A 37 -2.37 7.40 1.14
CA ARG A 37 -1.41 7.89 0.12
C ARG A 37 -1.93 7.65 -1.30
N ALA A 38 -2.47 6.46 -1.57
CA ALA A 38 -3.05 6.14 -2.89
C ALA A 38 -4.26 7.05 -3.21
N ASP A 39 -5.17 7.22 -2.26
CA ASP A 39 -6.34 8.09 -2.41
C ASP A 39 -5.91 9.56 -2.65
N SER A 40 -4.88 10.02 -1.94
CA SER A 40 -4.31 11.37 -2.11
C SER A 40 -3.64 11.55 -3.48
N LEU A 41 -2.92 10.54 -3.97
CA LEU A 41 -2.30 10.57 -5.29
C LEU A 41 -3.36 10.62 -6.40
N ARG A 42 -4.42 9.82 -6.25
CA ARG A 42 -5.55 9.81 -7.17
C ARG A 42 -6.25 11.16 -7.25
N ALA A 43 -6.44 11.83 -6.11
CA ALA A 43 -6.98 13.18 -6.07
C ALA A 43 -6.08 14.19 -6.81
N LYS A 44 -4.75 14.09 -6.66
CA LYS A 44 -3.79 14.94 -7.38
C LYS A 44 -3.81 14.69 -8.90
N TRP A 45 -3.87 13.43 -9.33
CA TRP A 45 -3.97 13.09 -10.74
C TRP A 45 -5.26 13.60 -11.38
N ALA A 46 -6.39 13.51 -10.66
CA ALA A 46 -7.66 14.04 -11.13
C ALA A 46 -7.61 15.56 -11.37
N GLN A 47 -6.88 16.32 -10.52
CA GLN A 47 -6.65 17.76 -10.73
C GLN A 47 -5.88 18.06 -12.01
N LEU A 48 -5.06 17.12 -12.47
CA LEU A 48 -4.31 17.22 -13.73
C LEU A 48 -5.06 16.62 -14.93
N GLY A 49 -6.32 16.20 -14.74
CA GLY A 49 -7.15 15.59 -15.79
C GLY A 49 -6.96 14.09 -15.98
N TYR A 50 -6.13 13.44 -15.15
CA TYR A 50 -5.94 11.98 -15.19
C TYR A 50 -6.87 11.32 -14.18
N VAL A 51 -7.94 10.71 -14.66
CA VAL A 51 -8.89 9.96 -13.82
C VAL A 51 -8.50 8.49 -13.84
N VAL A 52 -8.11 7.97 -12.69
CA VAL A 52 -8.03 6.52 -12.45
C VAL A 52 -9.36 6.11 -11.84
N THR A 53 -10.00 5.08 -12.39
CA THR A 53 -11.24 4.48 -11.87
C THR A 53 -10.94 3.23 -11.05
N ASP A 54 -11.92 2.74 -10.30
CA ASP A 54 -11.75 1.48 -9.56
C ASP A 54 -11.69 0.29 -10.52
N GLU A 55 -12.41 0.39 -11.65
CA GLU A 55 -12.33 -0.58 -12.74
C GLU A 55 -10.92 -0.64 -13.35
N ASP A 56 -10.28 0.51 -13.60
CA ASP A 56 -8.89 0.55 -14.11
C ASP A 56 -7.92 -0.17 -13.15
N VAL A 57 -8.15 -0.01 -11.84
CA VAL A 57 -7.35 -0.66 -10.80
C VAL A 57 -7.57 -2.17 -10.83
N GLU A 58 -8.81 -2.65 -10.91
CA GLU A 58 -9.10 -4.09 -10.98
C GLU A 58 -8.58 -4.72 -12.27
N GLN A 59 -8.80 -4.09 -13.43
CA GLN A 59 -8.26 -4.58 -14.71
C GLN A 59 -6.72 -4.67 -14.67
N THR A 60 -6.07 -3.69 -14.05
CA THR A 60 -4.62 -3.71 -13.87
C THR A 60 -4.19 -4.84 -12.94
N ARG A 61 -4.93 -5.10 -11.86
CA ARG A 61 -4.65 -6.23 -10.95
C ARG A 61 -4.78 -7.56 -11.66
N ASP A 62 -5.84 -7.76 -12.43
CA ASP A 62 -6.06 -8.99 -13.19
C ASP A 62 -4.93 -9.22 -14.20
N ARG A 63 -4.54 -8.15 -14.91
CA ARG A 63 -3.39 -8.19 -15.83
C ARG A 63 -2.10 -8.58 -15.13
N LEU A 64 -1.82 -8.00 -13.95
CA LEU A 64 -0.62 -8.32 -13.18
C LEU A 64 -0.66 -9.74 -12.60
N ALA A 65 -1.83 -10.22 -12.18
CA ALA A 65 -2.02 -11.58 -11.68
C ALA A 65 -1.81 -12.64 -12.77
N ALA A 66 -2.03 -12.29 -14.05
CA ALA A 66 -1.76 -13.15 -15.19
C ALA A 66 -0.26 -13.22 -15.57
N LEU A 67 0.59 -12.33 -15.04
CA LEU A 67 2.03 -12.37 -15.26
C LEU A 67 2.69 -13.43 -14.38
N ALA A 68 3.84 -13.94 -14.83
CA ALA A 68 4.67 -14.80 -13.99
C ALA A 68 5.03 -14.06 -12.68
N PRO A 69 4.98 -14.74 -11.52
CA PRO A 69 5.42 -14.15 -10.27
C PRO A 69 6.84 -13.61 -10.39
N VAL A 70 7.10 -12.47 -9.76
CA VAL A 70 8.44 -11.92 -9.66
C VAL A 70 9.30 -12.91 -8.88
N SER A 71 10.41 -13.37 -9.47
CA SER A 71 11.35 -14.26 -8.77
C SER A 71 11.98 -13.55 -7.57
N ASP A 72 12.42 -14.31 -6.56
CA ASP A 72 13.07 -13.73 -5.37
C ASP A 72 14.29 -12.87 -5.73
N GLU A 73 15.06 -13.30 -6.73
CA GLU A 73 16.21 -12.54 -7.24
C GLU A 73 15.79 -11.21 -7.89
N GLN A 74 14.73 -11.23 -8.69
CA GLN A 74 14.18 -10.01 -9.28
C GLN A 74 13.57 -9.10 -8.22
N HIS A 75 12.92 -9.67 -7.20
CA HIS A 75 12.38 -8.93 -6.07
C HIS A 75 13.51 -8.22 -5.30
N ALA A 76 14.60 -8.93 -4.99
CA ALA A 76 15.77 -8.36 -4.32
C ALA A 76 16.37 -7.19 -5.11
N ARG A 77 16.57 -7.36 -6.44
CA ARG A 77 17.02 -6.28 -7.32
C ARG A 77 16.08 -5.08 -7.33
N ASN A 78 14.77 -5.32 -7.39
CA ASN A 78 13.78 -4.24 -7.38
C ASN A 78 13.81 -3.46 -6.06
N VAL A 79 13.96 -4.16 -4.92
CA VAL A 79 14.06 -3.53 -3.60
C VAL A 79 15.35 -2.72 -3.47
N GLU A 80 16.47 -3.26 -3.94
CA GLU A 80 17.74 -2.54 -3.97
C GLU A 80 17.65 -1.26 -4.82
N TRP A 81 17.07 -1.36 -6.02
CA TRP A 81 16.84 -0.21 -6.89
C TRP A 81 15.93 0.84 -6.23
N LEU A 82 14.82 0.43 -5.60
CA LEU A 82 13.91 1.34 -4.91
C LEU A 82 14.57 2.06 -3.75
N SER A 83 15.44 1.38 -3.00
CA SER A 83 16.14 1.97 -1.84
C SER A 83 17.01 3.17 -2.20
N GLN A 84 17.43 3.29 -3.47
CA GLN A 84 18.22 4.41 -3.97
C GLN A 84 17.41 5.72 -3.95
N PHE A 85 16.08 5.64 -4.08
CA PHE A 85 15.19 6.80 -4.11
C PHE A 85 14.66 7.19 -2.72
N ASP A 86 14.76 6.32 -1.72
CA ASP A 86 14.31 6.63 -0.35
C ASP A 86 15.20 7.68 0.34
N ASN A 87 16.43 7.92 -0.13
CA ASN A 87 17.34 8.93 0.40
C ASN A 87 17.13 10.36 -0.17
N GLU A 88 16.33 10.54 -1.23
CA GLU A 88 16.11 11.87 -1.83
C GLU A 88 14.87 12.61 -1.23
N GLY A 89 14.07 11.92 -0.40
CA GLY A 89 12.81 12.45 0.13
C GLY A 89 12.88 13.34 1.38
N THR A 90 14.05 13.53 2.00
CA THR A 90 14.22 14.36 3.22
C THR A 90 14.84 15.73 2.97
N ALA A 91 15.22 16.08 1.74
CA ALA A 91 15.85 17.37 1.42
C ALA A 91 14.88 18.45 0.91
N ALA A 92 13.58 18.18 0.82
CA ALA A 92 12.58 19.13 0.32
C ALA A 92 11.32 19.19 1.20
N ALA A 93 11.50 19.60 2.46
CA ALA A 93 10.42 20.07 3.34
C ALA A 93 10.83 21.37 4.02
#